data_AF-A0A919NAU4-F1
#
_entry.id   AF-A0A919NAU4-F1
#
_cell.length_a   1.000
_cell.length_b   1.000
_cell.length_c   1.000
_cell.angle_alpha   90.00
_cell.angle_beta   90.00
_cell.angle_gamma   90.00
#
_symmetry.space_group_name_H-M   'P 1'
#
loop_
_entity.id
_entity.type
_entity.pdbx_description
1 polymer ?
#
loop_
_entity_poly.entity_id
_entity_poly.type
_entity_poly.pdbx_seq_one_letter_code
_entity_poly.pdbx_strand_id
1 'polypeptide(L)'
;MILLFVHLVGFALLLGGAIAQFLSGKLRIGPAVLWGSIIQLVSGLGLAAPLRGGGDHEPDPIKLGVKLVIAVLIFIMVFVPRKREAVNKGHYLGIITLTLVNAAVAVFWR
;
A
#
# COMPACT_ATOMS: atom_id res chain seq x y z
N MET A 1 15.65 8.39 5.46
CA MET A 1 15.20 9.13 4.26
C MET A 1 15.11 8.25 3.03
N ILE A 2 16.14 7.43 2.73
CA ILE A 2 16.10 6.48 1.61
C ILE A 2 14.88 5.54 1.68
N LEU A 3 14.60 4.96 2.86
CA LEU A 3 13.45 4.05 3.02
C LEU A 3 12.09 4.75 2.79
N LEU A 4 11.96 5.99 3.23
CA LEU A 4 10.75 6.80 2.98
C LEU A 4 10.60 7.10 1.47
N PHE A 5 11.70 7.43 0.78
CA PHE A 5 11.69 7.62 -0.67
C PHE A 5 11.22 6.35 -1.39
N VAL A 6 11.78 5.18 -1.04
CA VAL A 6 11.34 3.88 -1.57
C VAL A 6 9.87 3.64 -1.28
N HIS A 7 9.39 3.97 -0.08
CA HIS A 7 7.98 3.87 0.27
C HIS A 7 7.10 4.72 -0.66
N LEU A 8 7.47 5.99 -0.88
CA LEU A 8 6.73 6.89 -1.78
C LEU A 8 6.73 6.40 -3.24
N VAL A 9 7.85 5.85 -3.73
CA VAL A 9 7.91 5.22 -5.05
C VAL A 9 6.97 4.01 -5.12
N GLY A 10 6.98 3.15 -4.11
CA GLY A 10 6.07 2.01 -4.02
C GLY A 10 4.60 2.43 -4.00
N PHE A 11 4.28 3.52 -3.30
CA PHE A 11 2.93 4.10 -3.28
C PHE A 11 2.52 4.59 -4.68
N ALA A 12 3.40 5.31 -5.38
CA ALA A 12 3.15 5.79 -6.73
C ALA A 12 2.93 4.65 -7.73
N LEU A 13 3.74 3.58 -7.64
CA LEU A 13 3.58 2.37 -8.46
C LEU A 13 2.24 1.67 -8.19
N LEU A 14 1.87 1.52 -6.92
CA LEU A 14 0.64 0.86 -6.51
C LEU A 14 -0.60 1.65 -6.94
N LEU A 15 -0.71 2.91 -6.50
CA LEU A 15 -1.89 3.73 -6.74
C LEU A 15 -1.97 4.18 -8.20
N GLY A 16 -0.86 4.69 -8.76
CA GLY A 16 -0.80 5.14 -10.15
C GLY A 16 -1.01 3.98 -11.12
N GLY A 17 -0.35 2.85 -10.88
CA GLY A 17 -0.56 1.63 -11.67
C GLY A 17 -2.00 1.13 -11.59
N ALA A 18 -2.60 1.15 -10.40
CA ALA A 18 -3.98 0.69 -10.23
C ALA A 18 -4.99 1.60 -10.92
N ILE A 19 -4.85 2.92 -10.82
CA ILE A 19 -5.72 3.89 -11.49
C ILE A 19 -5.55 3.78 -13.01
N ALA A 20 -4.33 3.75 -13.53
CA ALA A 20 -4.08 3.63 -14.96
C ALA A 20 -4.69 2.34 -15.53
N GLN A 21 -4.53 1.23 -14.81
CA GLN A 21 -5.11 -0.05 -15.18
C GLN A 21 -6.65 -0.03 -15.13
N PHE A 22 -7.22 0.60 -14.11
CA PHE A 22 -8.67 0.78 -13.99
C PHE A 22 -9.27 1.57 -15.15
N LEU A 23 -8.61 2.67 -15.53
CA LEU A 23 -9.02 3.52 -16.66
C LEU A 23 -8.85 2.81 -18.01
N SER A 24 -7.88 1.90 -18.13
CA SER A 24 -7.66 1.12 -19.36
C SER A 24 -8.75 0.09 -19.67
N GLY A 25 -9.61 -0.25 -18.70
CA GLY A 25 -10.62 -1.31 -18.82
C GLY A 25 -10.08 -2.75 -18.79
N LYS A 26 -8.77 -2.97 -18.95
CA LYS A 26 -8.13 -4.28 -18.85
C LYS A 26 -7.70 -4.59 -17.41
N LEU A 27 -8.69 -4.99 -16.61
CA LEU A 27 -8.52 -5.23 -15.17
C LEU A 27 -7.83 -6.57 -14.89
N ARG A 28 -6.50 -6.56 -14.76
CA ARG A 28 -5.67 -7.69 -14.30
C ARG A 28 -4.60 -7.16 -13.37
N ILE A 29 -3.91 -7.97 -12.58
CA ILE A 29 -2.82 -7.42 -11.75
C ILE A 29 -1.56 -7.24 -12.60
N GLY A 30 -1.20 -5.99 -12.90
CA GLY A 30 0.04 -5.66 -13.61
C GLY A 30 1.28 -5.65 -12.72
N PRO A 31 2.50 -5.67 -13.30
CA PRO A 31 3.75 -5.61 -12.55
C PRO A 31 3.87 -4.39 -11.63
N ALA A 32 3.41 -3.22 -12.06
CA ALA A 32 3.46 -1.98 -11.27
C ALA A 32 2.63 -2.10 -9.98
N VAL A 33 1.40 -2.60 -10.07
CA VAL A 33 0.52 -2.82 -8.91
C VAL A 33 1.12 -3.86 -7.96
N LEU A 34 1.63 -4.97 -8.51
CA LEU A 34 2.26 -6.04 -7.72
C LEU A 34 3.49 -5.53 -6.96
N TRP A 35 4.48 -4.97 -7.66
CA TRP A 35 5.70 -4.47 -7.02
C TRP A 35 5.41 -3.30 -6.10
N GLY A 36 4.48 -2.41 -6.46
CA GLY A 36 4.03 -1.34 -5.59
C GLY A 36 3.50 -1.86 -4.24
N SER A 37 2.66 -2.89 -4.26
CA SER A 37 2.13 -3.52 -3.04
C SER A 37 3.21 -4.17 -2.16
N ILE A 38 4.18 -4.84 -2.78
CA ILE A 38 5.31 -5.47 -2.08
C ILE A 38 6.19 -4.40 -1.43
N ILE A 39 6.59 -3.39 -2.21
CA ILE A 39 7.41 -2.29 -1.72
C ILE A 39 6.71 -1.57 -0.57
N GLN A 40 5.41 -1.27 -0.71
CA GLN A 40 4.62 -0.62 0.33
C GLN A 40 4.61 -1.41 1.65
N LEU A 41 4.37 -2.72 1.59
CA LEU A 41 4.35 -3.55 2.78
C LEU A 41 5.73 -3.65 3.44
N VAL A 42 6.77 -3.96 2.66
CA VAL A 42 8.14 -4.17 3.18
C VAL A 42 8.71 -2.86 3.72
N SER A 43 8.62 -1.77 2.96
CA SER A 43 9.11 -0.47 3.43
C SER A 43 8.27 0.09 4.59
N GLY A 44 6.96 -0.18 4.61
CA GLY A 44 6.09 0.18 5.73
C GLY A 44 6.49 -0.51 7.03
N LEU A 45 6.79 -1.81 6.98
CA LEU A 45 7.35 -2.55 8.12
C LEU A 45 8.70 -1.98 8.56
N GLY A 46 9.59 -1.68 7.61
CA GLY A 46 10.89 -1.07 7.94
C GLY A 46 10.77 0.33 8.56
N LEU A 47 9.78 1.13 8.15
CA LEU A 47 9.50 2.45 8.73
C LEU A 47 8.83 2.35 10.10
N ALA A 48 8.08 1.28 10.37
CA ALA A 48 7.45 1.00 11.66
C ALA A 48 8.39 0.32 12.67
N ALA A 49 9.52 -0.24 12.20
CA ALA A 49 10.47 -0.91 13.07
C ALA A 49 11.05 0.07 14.10
N PRO A 50 11.11 -0.30 15.40
CA PRO A 50 11.59 0.56 16.50
C PRO A 50 13.12 0.66 16.52
N LEU A 51 13.72 0.98 15.38
CA LEU A 51 15.18 1.04 15.19
C LEU A 51 15.83 2.29 15.81
N ARG A 52 15.05 3.14 16.50
CA ARG A 52 15.50 4.45 16.98
C ARG A 52 15.34 4.70 18.48
N GLY A 53 15.04 3.67 19.27
CA GLY A 53 15.03 3.76 20.73
C GLY A 53 14.01 4.78 21.26
N GLY A 54 12.73 4.43 21.21
CA GLY A 54 11.70 4.85 22.18
C GLY A 54 11.86 6.24 22.76
N GLY A 55 11.68 7.28 21.95
CA GLY A 55 11.57 8.66 22.42
C GLY A 55 10.15 9.18 22.27
N ASP A 56 9.86 10.35 22.85
CA ASP A 56 8.54 11.02 22.88
C ASP A 56 7.95 11.40 21.50
N HIS A 57 8.58 10.98 20.41
CA HIS A 57 8.19 11.23 19.02
C HIS A 57 7.88 9.95 18.25
N GLU A 58 7.72 8.81 18.93
CA GLU A 58 7.26 7.59 18.27
C GLU A 58 5.79 7.73 17.82
N PRO A 59 5.46 7.27 16.60
CA PRO A 59 4.08 7.26 16.15
C PRO A 59 3.22 6.39 17.06
N ASP A 60 1.98 6.82 17.32
CA ASP A 60 0.97 6.04 18.03
C ASP A 60 0.97 4.57 17.55
N PRO A 61 1.24 3.60 18.45
CA PRO A 61 1.23 2.18 18.11
C PRO A 61 -0.07 1.72 17.45
N ILE A 62 -1.21 2.33 17.81
CA ILE A 62 -2.52 2.04 17.22
C ILE A 62 -2.53 2.48 15.75
N LYS A 63 -2.08 3.71 15.47
CA LYS A 63 -1.94 4.22 14.09
C LYS A 63 -1.05 3.32 13.25
N LEU A 64 0.07 2.83 13.79
CA LEU A 64 0.95 1.89 13.10
C LEU A 64 0.27 0.54 12.83
N GLY A 65 -0.43 -0.02 13.83
CA GLY A 65 -1.19 -1.25 13.71
C GLY A 65 -2.27 -1.16 12.61
N VAL A 66 -3.05 -0.09 12.59
CA VAL A 66 -4.08 0.15 11.57
C VAL A 66 -3.47 0.21 10.17
N LYS A 67 -2.39 0.97 9.98
CA LYS A 67 -1.70 1.06 8.69
C LYS A 67 -1.16 -0.30 8.23
N LEU A 68 -0.61 -1.09 9.16
CA LEU A 68 -0.11 -2.42 8.85
C LEU A 68 -1.24 -3.36 8.39
N VAL A 69 -2.36 -3.37 9.11
CA VAL A 69 -3.54 -4.19 8.74
C VAL A 69 -4.01 -3.82 7.33
N ILE A 70 -4.19 -2.53 7.04
CA ILE A 70 -4.63 -2.08 5.72
C ILE A 70 -3.61 -2.45 4.63
N ALA A 71 -2.30 -2.25 4.89
CA ALA A 71 -1.25 -2.61 3.94
C ALA A 71 -1.24 -4.11 3.63
N VAL A 72 -1.42 -4.97 4.64
CA VAL A 72 -1.52 -6.43 4.47
C VAL A 72 -2.75 -6.80 3.65
N LEU A 73 -3.92 -6.19 3.91
CA LEU A 73 -5.13 -6.43 3.13
C LEU A 73 -4.93 -6.08 1.65
N ILE A 74 -4.33 -4.91 1.37
CA ILE A 74 -4.02 -4.50 0.00
C ILE A 74 -3.07 -5.50 -0.66
N PHE A 75 -2.00 -5.90 0.05
CA PHE A 75 -1.06 -6.90 -0.47
C PHE A 75 -1.75 -8.21 -0.81
N ILE A 76 -2.62 -8.73 0.05
CA ILE A 76 -3.39 -9.96 -0.21
C ILE A 76 -4.29 -9.78 -1.44
N MET A 77 -5.02 -8.66 -1.52
CA MET A 77 -5.89 -8.35 -2.65
C MET A 77 -5.12 -8.26 -3.98
N VAL A 78 -3.86 -7.85 -3.96
CA VAL A 78 -3.02 -7.79 -5.17
C VAL A 78 -2.35 -9.14 -5.45
N PHE A 79 -1.82 -9.80 -4.43
CA PHE A 79 -0.98 -10.99 -4.57
C PHE A 79 -1.78 -12.24 -4.90
N VAL A 80 -2.95 -12.45 -4.29
CA VAL A 80 -3.76 -13.66 -4.50
C VAL A 80 -4.24 -13.77 -5.96
N PRO A 81 -4.89 -12.75 -6.56
CA PRO A 81 -5.34 -12.83 -7.94
C PRO A 81 -4.23 -12.53 -8.96
N ARG A 82 -2.94 -12.43 -8.57
CA ARG A 82 -1.85 -11.96 -9.46
C ARG A 82 -1.66 -12.77 -10.75
N LYS A 83 -2.09 -14.03 -10.75
CA LYS A 83 -2.03 -14.93 -11.92
C LYS A 83 -3.34 -15.02 -12.71
N ARG A 84 -4.39 -14.31 -12.28
CA ARG A 84 -5.68 -14.31 -12.98
C ARG A 84 -5.60 -13.43 -14.21
N GLU A 85 -6.23 -13.88 -15.28
CA GLU A 85 -6.33 -13.13 -16.54
C GLU A 85 -7.21 -11.88 -16.42
N ALA A 86 -8.20 -11.93 -15.51
CA ALA A 86 -9.09 -10.83 -15.21
C ALA A 86 -9.44 -10.76 -13.72
N VAL A 87 -9.71 -9.55 -13.27
CA VAL A 87 -10.12 -9.18 -11.90
C VAL A 87 -11.34 -8.27 -12.02
N ASN A 88 -12.30 -8.41 -11.11
CA ASN A 88 -13.52 -7.61 -11.20
C ASN A 88 -13.25 -6.12 -10.91
N LYS A 89 -14.16 -5.25 -11.37
CA LYS A 89 -14.09 -3.79 -11.19
C LYS A 89 -14.10 -3.35 -9.72
N GLY A 90 -14.96 -3.96 -8.90
CA GLY A 90 -15.08 -3.66 -7.47
C GLY A 90 -13.81 -3.98 -6.67
N HIS A 91 -13.07 -5.02 -7.05
CA HIS A 91 -11.82 -5.45 -6.43
C HIS A 91 -10.72 -4.42 -6.69
N TYR A 92 -10.65 -3.90 -7.92
CA TYR A 92 -9.75 -2.81 -8.27
C TYR A 92 -10.09 -1.51 -7.54
N LEU A 93 -11.38 -1.16 -7.47
CA LEU A 93 -11.83 -0.04 -6.65
C LEU A 93 -11.48 -0.21 -5.18
N GLY A 94 -11.59 -1.44 -4.65
CA GLY A 94 -11.15 -1.78 -3.31
C GLY A 94 -9.66 -1.52 -3.08
N ILE A 95 -8.79 -1.96 -4.01
CA ILE A 95 -7.35 -1.68 -3.94
C ILE A 95 -7.07 -0.18 -3.91
N ILE A 96 -7.66 0.59 -4.83
CA ILE A 96 -7.47 2.04 -4.92
C ILE A 96 -7.96 2.73 -3.64
N THR A 97 -9.17 2.39 -3.21
CA THR A 97 -9.80 3.00 -2.02
C THR A 97 -9.00 2.69 -0.76
N LEU A 98 -8.63 1.43 -0.53
CA LEU A 98 -7.81 1.06 0.63
C LEU A 98 -6.44 1.73 0.61
N THR A 99 -5.83 1.88 -0.58
CA THR A 99 -4.54 2.58 -0.73
C THR A 99 -4.67 4.06 -0.33
N LEU A 100 -5.74 4.73 -0.75
CA LEU A 100 -6.04 6.12 -0.36
C LEU A 100 -6.37 6.24 1.13
N VAL A 101 -7.15 5.30 1.69
CA VAL A 101 -7.47 5.26 3.12
C VAL A 101 -6.19 5.07 3.94
N ASN A 102 -5.29 4.18 3.54
CA ASN A 102 -4.00 3.99 4.21
C ASN A 102 -3.16 5.28 4.23
N ALA A 103 -3.14 6.01 3.11
CA ALA A 103 -2.47 7.30 3.02
C ALA A 103 -3.16 8.38 3.88
N ALA A 104 -4.50 8.40 3.90
CA ALA A 104 -5.28 9.31 4.73
C ALA A 104 -5.02 9.07 6.23
N VAL A 105 -4.96 7.81 6.68
CA VAL A 105 -4.55 7.46 8.04
C VAL A 105 -3.13 7.97 8.33
N ALA A 106 -2.20 7.87 7.38
CA ALA A 106 -0.85 8.37 7.58
C ALA A 106 -0.82 9.90 7.78
N VAL A 107 -1.58 10.64 6.97
CA VAL A 107 -1.52 12.12 6.88
C VAL A 107 -2.43 12.83 7.90
N PHE A 108 -3.64 12.32 8.12
CA PHE A 108 -4.67 13.03 8.89
C PHE A 108 -4.84 12.54 10.33
N TRP A 109 -4.40 11.31 10.67
CA TRP A 109 -4.46 10.80 12.04
C TRP A 109 -3.39 11.48 12.91
N ARG A 110 -3.80 12.12 14.00
CA ARG A 110 -2.93 12.78 14.98
C ARG A 110 -2.96 12.02 16.30
#